data_AF-A0A0F9DYA7-F1
#
_entry.id   AF-A0A0F9DYA7-F1
#
_cell.length_a   1.000
_cell.length_b   1.000
_cell.length_c   1.000
_cell.angle_alpha   90.00
_cell.angle_beta   90.00
_cell.angle_gamma   90.00
#
_symmetry.space_group_name_H-M   'P 1'
#
loop_
_entity.id
_entity.type
_entity.pdbx_description
1 polymer ?
#
loop_
_entity_poly.entity_id
_entity_poly.type
_entity_poly.pdbx_seq_one_letter_code
_entity_poly.pdbx_strand_id
1 'polypeptide(L)'
;MTDLNQSTPERLEGFRVTLEAAQIEKLLRQGYGSHIETVRCKIKMGRKYANVDVGSSGKYMVELATSRIYGIKGYGVIHRSHYYGTLNTIGVYDWSGYTATPRKEAPTP
;
A
#
# COMPACT_ATOMS: atom_id res chain seq x y z
N MET A 1 -7.01 -17.47 8.09
CA MET A 1 -7.93 -17.08 9.17
C MET A 1 -7.51 -15.69 9.60
N THR A 2 -8.05 -14.64 8.98
CA THR A 2 -7.58 -13.26 9.20
C THR A 2 -8.43 -12.65 10.31
N ASP A 3 -7.80 -12.38 11.45
CA ASP A 3 -8.44 -11.83 12.63
C ASP A 3 -9.23 -10.54 12.32
N LEU A 4 -10.55 -10.64 12.47
CA LEU A 4 -11.49 -9.51 12.34
C LEU A 4 -11.27 -8.42 13.42
N ASN A 5 -10.35 -8.62 14.37
CA ASN A 5 -10.19 -7.79 15.57
C ASN A 5 -8.98 -6.83 15.57
N GLN A 6 -8.26 -6.69 14.45
CA GLN A 6 -7.15 -5.75 14.38
C GLN A 6 -7.62 -4.28 14.38
N SER A 7 -6.86 -3.40 15.02
CA SER A 7 -7.10 -1.96 15.01
C SER A 7 -6.71 -1.33 13.66
N THR A 8 -7.26 -0.14 13.34
CA THR A 8 -6.89 0.58 12.11
C THR A 8 -5.38 0.84 11.97
N PRO A 9 -4.65 1.23 13.05
CA PRO A 9 -3.19 1.37 12.99
C PRO A 9 -2.45 0.08 12.62
N GLU A 10 -2.85 -1.07 13.19
CA GLU A 10 -2.20 -2.37 12.90
C GLU A 10 -2.41 -2.76 11.44
N ARG A 11 -3.62 -2.58 10.91
CA ARG A 11 -3.92 -2.85 9.50
C ARG A 11 -3.16 -1.91 8.55
N LEU A 12 -3.00 -0.64 8.92
CA LEU A 12 -2.18 0.30 8.16
C LEU A 12 -0.73 -0.13 8.12
N GLU A 13 -0.18 -0.59 9.23
CA GLU A 13 1.18 -1.12 9.28
C GLU A 13 1.32 -2.39 8.45
N GLY A 14 0.34 -3.30 8.52
CA GLY A 14 0.30 -4.48 7.65
C GLY A 14 0.29 -4.12 6.16
N PHE A 15 -0.44 -3.08 5.77
CA PHE A 15 -0.42 -2.56 4.41
C PHE A 15 0.94 -1.95 4.04
N ARG A 16 1.55 -1.15 4.92
CA ARG A 16 2.88 -0.55 4.71
C ARG A 16 3.95 -1.62 4.49
N VAL A 17 3.99 -2.65 5.33
CA VAL A 17 4.93 -3.78 5.23
C VAL A 17 4.72 -4.52 3.91
N THR A 18 3.48 -4.84 3.56
CA THR A 18 3.14 -5.54 2.31
C THR A 18 3.58 -4.75 1.08
N LEU A 19 3.32 -3.44 1.08
CA LEU A 19 3.71 -2.54 0.01
C LEU A 19 5.24 -2.45 -0.12
N GLU A 20 5.94 -2.26 0.99
CA GLU A 20 7.40 -2.19 1.00
C GLU A 20 8.05 -3.48 0.49
N ALA A 21 7.59 -4.63 0.98
CA ALA A 21 8.09 -5.93 0.54
C ALA A 21 7.91 -6.12 -0.97
N ALA A 22 6.75 -5.76 -1.52
CA ALA A 22 6.49 -5.87 -2.96
C ALA A 22 7.39 -4.95 -3.81
N GLN A 23 7.71 -3.74 -3.31
CA GLN A 23 8.63 -2.82 -3.97
C GLN A 23 10.07 -3.33 -3.93
N ILE A 24 10.51 -3.82 -2.77
CA ILE A 24 11.85 -4.42 -2.59
C ILE A 24 12.03 -5.64 -3.49
N GLU A 25 11.06 -6.56 -3.48
CA GLU A 25 11.10 -7.76 -4.30
C GLU A 25 11.25 -7.44 -5.78
N LYS A 26 10.51 -6.43 -6.28
CA LYS A 26 10.64 -5.97 -7.65
C LYS A 26 12.03 -5.43 -7.95
N LEU A 27 12.60 -4.57 -7.09
CA LEU A 27 13.95 -4.05 -7.30
C LEU A 27 14.99 -5.16 -7.34
N LEU A 28 14.88 -6.14 -6.42
CA LEU A 28 15.76 -7.31 -6.40
C LEU A 28 15.65 -8.13 -7.70
N ARG A 29 14.43 -8.43 -8.16
CA ARG A 29 14.20 -9.14 -9.43
C ARG A 29 14.77 -8.40 -10.65
N GLN A 30 14.83 -7.08 -10.58
CA GLN A 30 15.38 -6.23 -11.65
C GLN A 30 16.89 -5.97 -11.53
N GLY A 31 17.56 -6.52 -10.52
CA GLY A 31 19.00 -6.31 -10.28
C GLY A 31 19.35 -4.98 -9.62
N TYR A 32 18.38 -4.23 -9.11
CA TYR A 32 18.54 -2.92 -8.46
C TYR A 32 18.59 -3.02 -6.93
N GLY A 33 19.18 -4.08 -6.37
CA GLY A 33 19.23 -4.30 -4.92
C GLY A 33 19.88 -3.16 -4.12
N SER A 34 20.82 -2.42 -4.72
CA SER A 34 21.43 -1.23 -4.12
C SER A 34 20.45 -0.07 -3.89
N HIS A 35 19.26 -0.10 -4.50
CA HIS A 35 18.25 0.96 -4.40
C HIS A 35 17.13 0.68 -3.40
N ILE A 36 17.22 -0.40 -2.60
CA ILE A 36 16.18 -0.80 -1.64
C ILE A 36 15.76 0.35 -0.70
N GLU A 37 16.71 1.15 -0.22
CA GLU A 37 16.41 2.25 0.69
C GLU A 37 15.53 3.34 0.05
N THR A 38 15.51 3.43 -1.29
CA THR A 38 14.67 4.41 -2.01
C THR A 38 13.19 4.06 -2.01
N VAL A 39 12.81 2.82 -1.69
CA VAL A 39 11.42 2.35 -1.68
C VAL A 39 10.87 2.07 -0.28
N ARG A 40 11.59 2.49 0.77
CA ARG A 40 11.09 2.43 2.15
C ARG A 40 9.76 3.14 2.28
N CYS A 41 8.81 2.47 2.92
CA CYS A 41 7.44 2.96 3.05
C CYS A 41 7.24 3.62 4.41
N LYS A 42 6.53 4.75 4.44
CA LYS A 42 6.21 5.51 5.65
C LYS A 42 4.73 5.83 5.70
N ILE A 43 4.15 5.79 6.90
CA ILE A 43 2.77 6.22 7.14
C ILE A 43 2.80 7.63 7.73
N LYS A 44 2.05 8.55 7.12
CA LYS A 44 1.78 9.88 7.66
C LYS A 44 0.30 9.97 8.02
N MET A 45 0.02 9.99 9.32
CA MET A 45 -1.34 10.10 9.82
C MET A 45 -1.89 11.51 9.62
N GLY A 46 -3.09 11.59 9.05
CA GLY A 46 -3.88 12.82 8.98
C GLY A 46 -5.23 12.64 9.67
N ARG A 47 -6.06 13.70 9.64
CA ARG A 47 -7.38 13.68 10.31
C ARG A 47 -8.37 12.71 9.67
N LYS A 48 -8.46 12.73 8.33
CA LYS A 48 -9.40 11.90 7.56
C LYS A 48 -8.71 10.74 6.84
N TYR A 49 -7.48 10.97 6.39
CA TYR A 49 -6.72 10.01 5.61
C TYR A 49 -5.35 9.79 6.25
N ALA A 50 -4.85 8.56 6.17
CA ALA A 50 -3.43 8.26 6.31
C ALA A 50 -2.80 8.22 4.92
N ASN A 51 -1.68 8.91 4.74
CA ASN A 51 -0.87 8.80 3.53
C ASN A 51 0.18 7.71 3.71
N VAL A 52 0.31 6.82 2.72
CA VAL A 52 1.31 5.77 2.66
C VAL A 52 2.30 6.14 1.55
N ASP A 53 3.43 6.64 1.98
CA ASP A 53 4.52 7.07 1.11
C ASP A 53 5.38 5.87 0.69
N VAL A 54 5.95 5.93 -0.51
CA VAL A 54 7.07 5.08 -0.95
C VAL A 54 8.26 5.99 -1.24
N GLY A 55 9.37 5.75 -0.55
CA GLY A 55 10.51 6.65 -0.55
C GLY A 55 10.14 8.01 0.05
N SER A 56 10.29 9.06 -0.75
CA SER A 56 9.95 10.45 -0.37
C SER A 56 8.57 10.91 -0.82
N SER A 57 7.84 10.09 -1.59
CA SER A 57 6.61 10.49 -2.29
C SER A 57 5.38 9.74 -1.80
N GLY A 58 4.26 10.45 -1.69
CA GLY A 58 2.95 9.83 -1.43
C GLY A 58 2.52 8.94 -2.60
N LYS A 59 2.14 7.70 -2.29
CA LYS A 59 1.68 6.73 -3.30
C LYS A 59 0.20 6.37 -3.12
N TYR A 60 -0.22 6.13 -1.89
CA TYR A 60 -1.60 5.75 -1.56
C TYR A 60 -2.15 6.55 -0.39
N MET A 61 -3.46 6.76 -0.39
CA MET A 61 -4.20 7.30 0.74
C MET A 61 -5.23 6.32 1.24
N VAL A 62 -5.31 6.19 2.56
CA VAL A 62 -6.26 5.32 3.24
C VAL A 62 -7.26 6.16 4.01
N GLU A 63 -8.55 6.04 3.71
CA GLU A 63 -9.61 6.70 4.46
C GLU A 63 -9.80 6.02 5.82
N LEU A 64 -9.52 6.72 6.92
CA LEU A 64 -9.46 6.11 8.25
C LEU A 64 -10.80 5.53 8.71
N ALA A 65 -11.90 6.19 8.34
CA ALA A 65 -13.25 5.76 8.75
C ALA A 65 -13.72 4.47 8.04
N THR A 66 -13.24 4.21 6.82
CA THR A 66 -13.74 3.11 5.97
C THR A 66 -12.65 2.10 5.61
N SER A 67 -11.40 2.38 5.98
CA SER A 67 -10.21 1.63 5.57
C SER A 67 -10.04 1.50 4.05
N ARG A 68 -10.69 2.35 3.25
CA ARG A 68 -10.61 2.32 1.78
C ARG A 68 -9.28 2.87 1.29
N ILE A 69 -8.68 2.17 0.33
CA ILE A 69 -7.38 2.52 -0.25
C ILE A 69 -7.61 3.20 -1.60
N TYR A 70 -7.00 4.36 -1.79
CA TYR A 70 -7.04 5.13 -3.04
C TYR A 70 -5.62 5.47 -3.49
N GLY A 71 -5.43 5.63 -4.80
CA GLY A 71 -4.25 6.30 -5.35
C GLY A 71 -4.28 7.80 -5.06
N ILE A 72 -3.19 8.51 -5.37
CA ILE A 72 -3.04 9.95 -5.16
C ILE A 72 -2.97 10.66 -6.53
N LYS A 73 -3.90 11.61 -6.77
CA LYS A 73 -3.71 12.72 -7.72
C LYS A 73 -2.76 13.68 -7.00
N GLY A 74 -1.73 14.24 -7.64
CA GLY A 74 -0.70 15.05 -6.96
C GLY A 74 -1.21 16.06 -5.91
N TYR A 75 -0.33 16.51 -5.01
CA TYR A 75 -0.64 17.39 -3.87
C TYR A 75 -1.47 16.75 -2.74
N GLY A 76 -1.45 15.42 -2.62
CA GLY A 76 -2.10 14.73 -1.50
C GLY A 76 -3.62 14.66 -1.62
N VAL A 77 -4.16 14.62 -2.85
CA VAL A 77 -5.59 14.46 -3.10
C VAL A 77 -5.89 13.03 -3.56
N ILE A 78 -6.94 12.41 -3.03
CA ILE A 78 -7.31 11.05 -3.45
C ILE A 78 -7.72 11.00 -4.92
N HIS A 79 -7.30 9.94 -5.61
CA HIS A 79 -7.77 9.59 -6.94
C HIS A 79 -8.92 8.59 -6.82
N ARG A 80 -10.17 9.07 -6.79
CA ARG A 80 -11.36 8.19 -6.59
C ARG A 80 -11.48 7.04 -7.60
N SER A 81 -11.10 7.25 -8.87
CA SER A 81 -11.11 6.17 -9.87
C SER A 81 -9.97 5.15 -9.69
N HIS A 82 -8.99 5.43 -8.85
CA HIS A 82 -7.91 4.50 -8.48
C HIS A 82 -8.23 3.96 -7.10
N TYR A 83 -9.34 3.24 -7.00
CA TYR A 83 -9.79 2.57 -5.78
C TYR A 83 -9.26 1.13 -5.77
N TYR A 84 -8.67 0.71 -4.65
CA TYR A 84 -7.98 -0.58 -4.53
C TYR A 84 -8.50 -1.41 -3.36
N GLY A 85 -9.80 -1.34 -3.08
CA GLY A 85 -10.42 -2.09 -1.98
C GLY A 85 -10.18 -1.45 -0.61
N THR A 86 -10.01 -2.28 0.41
CA THR A 86 -9.79 -1.86 1.79
C THR A 86 -8.52 -2.49 2.37
N LEU A 87 -8.13 -2.07 3.57
CA LEU A 87 -7.03 -2.70 4.31
C LEU A 87 -7.23 -4.23 4.52
N ASN A 88 -8.46 -4.73 4.49
CA ASN A 88 -8.75 -6.17 4.61
C ASN A 88 -8.54 -6.93 3.29
N THR A 89 -8.44 -6.24 2.17
CA THR A 89 -8.31 -6.85 0.84
C THR A 89 -6.93 -6.67 0.25
N ILE A 90 -5.92 -6.25 1.03
CA ILE A 90 -4.59 -5.94 0.48
C ILE A 90 -3.92 -7.15 -0.19
N GLY A 91 -4.24 -8.38 0.25
CA GLY A 91 -3.70 -9.61 -0.34
C GLY A 91 -4.19 -9.91 -1.76
N VAL A 92 -5.26 -9.25 -2.25
CA VAL A 92 -5.80 -9.52 -3.60
C VAL A 92 -5.14 -8.67 -4.69
N TYR A 93 -4.23 -7.77 -4.32
CA TYR A 93 -3.51 -6.89 -5.24
C TYR A 93 -2.02 -7.21 -5.28
N ASP A 94 -1.41 -7.00 -6.45
CA ASP A 94 0.03 -6.80 -6.59
C ASP A 94 0.32 -5.30 -6.43
N TRP A 95 1.20 -5.00 -5.48
CA TRP A 95 1.58 -3.65 -5.08
C TRP A 95 2.94 -3.21 -5.64
N SER A 96 3.63 -4.07 -6.41
CA SER A 96 4.97 -3.81 -6.96
C SER A 96 4.97 -2.74 -8.08
N GLY A 97 3.83 -2.53 -8.72
CA GLY A 97 3.66 -1.63 -9.86
C GLY A 97 3.70 -0.13 -9.53
N TYR A 98 3.56 0.67 -10.59
CA TYR A 98 3.29 2.11 -10.44
C TYR A 98 1.93 2.34 -9.75
N THR A 99 0.92 1.61 -10.21
CA THR A 99 -0.39 1.43 -9.56
C THR A 99 -0.55 -0.02 -9.11
N ALA A 100 -1.43 -0.27 -8.15
CA ALA A 100 -1.78 -1.63 -7.77
C ALA A 100 -2.58 -2.29 -8.90
N THR A 101 -2.36 -3.59 -9.10
CA THR A 101 -3.10 -4.39 -10.08
C THR A 101 -3.75 -5.59 -9.39
N PRO A 102 -4.97 -5.99 -9.74
CA PRO A 102 -5.57 -7.20 -9.19
C PRO A 102 -4.69 -8.41 -9.50
N ARG A 103 -4.43 -9.26 -8.51
CA ARG A 103 -3.76 -10.55 -8.75
C ARG A 103 -4.71 -11.43 -9.57
N LYS A 104 -4.16 -12.11 -10.59
CA LYS A 104 -4.93 -13.08 -11.38
C LYS A 104 -5.23 -14.37 -10.59
N GLU A 105 -4.41 -14.68 -9.58
CA GLU A 105 -4.51 -15.88 -8.76
C GLU A 105 -4.30 -15.53 -7.28
N ALA A 106 -5.03 -16.20 -6.37
CA ALA A 106 -4.83 -16.06 -4.94
C ALA A 106 -3.42 -16.57 -4.57
N PRO A 107 -2.70 -15.92 -3.63
CA PRO A 107 -1.42 -16.47 -3.17
C PRO A 107 -1.65 -17.88 -2.63
N THR A 108 -0.94 -18.87 -3.21
CA THR A 108 -0.90 -20.24 -2.72
C THR A 108 -0.43 -20.23 -1.25
N PRO A 109 -1.13 -20.94 -0.33
CA PRO A 109 -0.82 -20.93 1.11
C PRO A 109 0.57 -21.46 1.44
#